data_AF-A0A7W1S7H3-F1
#
_entry.id   AF-A0A7W1S7H3-F1
#
_cell.length_a   1.000
_cell.length_b   1.000
_cell.length_c   1.000
_cell.angle_alpha   90.00
_cell.angle_beta   90.00
_cell.angle_gamma   90.00
#
_symmetry.space_group_name_H-M   'P 1'
#
loop_
_entity.id
_entity.type
_entity.pdbx_description
1 polymer ?
#
loop_
_entity_poly.entity_id
_entity_poly.type
_entity_poly.pdbx_seq_one_letter_code
_entity_poly.pdbx_strand_id
1 'polypeptide(L)'
;IQSRGQFTASFPSRWYPDLIAEPAQQTASLITGLQLEGTFARYQAVDFLAQVSQPALLWSVSVIFMLLGFIALWWKAPRHLAVMLTLWAFITMLAVTLIEVLGKTTSIWFESWTHYYIPSIPAFCLLIGIGVAAVGRWRPQATVMKAVFGLTGGLAAAIFISQFMAVVGLLRYVDTHVTTSGFSFGTPLHYLLDVRDALQSYQDIVIVNGDGRDLPDTGAVIWQSLLHDNGRCIRDLTLLNNAAVFPQGSFAALFLPTQSGDDLSRLKTIYQMGTPTTVILISGEQPAQLYASQDLHWSGTPLTDLSPVHFTNGLALSGYHLDGSQLTLRWMLPAKSGTDYALVISYQSADKQVLGQKRTPFWESYNWCPNDTLINWMTLDPPKVTTQLAIGLELRYGNHRTIPSDTGQAIVLIPLS
;
A
#
# COMPACT_ATOMS: atom_id res chain seq x y z
N ILE A 1 12.10 -42.13 -6.00
CA ILE A 1 12.19 -40.74 -5.50
C ILE A 1 11.76 -39.83 -6.64
N GLN A 2 10.45 -39.63 -6.80
CA GLN A 2 9.84 -38.72 -7.77
C GLN A 2 9.32 -37.52 -6.98
N SER A 3 9.99 -36.37 -7.06
CA SER A 3 9.45 -35.10 -6.57
C SER A 3 8.95 -34.29 -7.76
N ARG A 4 7.64 -34.39 -8.01
CA ARG A 4 6.91 -33.34 -8.72
C ARG A 4 6.90 -32.11 -7.80
N GLY A 5 7.71 -31.12 -8.13
CA GLY A 5 7.63 -29.78 -7.54
C GLY A 5 6.38 -29.08 -8.04
N GLN A 6 5.23 -29.38 -7.44
CA GLN A 6 4.11 -28.45 -7.44
C GLN A 6 4.53 -27.28 -6.56
N PHE A 7 4.75 -26.12 -7.16
CA PHE A 7 4.65 -24.85 -6.44
C PHE A 7 3.20 -24.69 -6.03
N THR A 8 2.83 -25.30 -4.91
CA THR A 8 1.73 -24.79 -4.10
C THR A 8 2.27 -23.52 -3.45
N ALA A 9 1.97 -22.37 -4.07
CA ALA A 9 1.89 -21.14 -3.31
C ALA A 9 0.77 -21.35 -2.28
N SER A 10 1.15 -21.97 -1.16
CA SER A 10 0.33 -21.97 0.05
C SER A 10 0.42 -20.55 0.57
N PHE A 11 -0.39 -19.66 -0.02
CA PHE A 11 -0.73 -18.41 0.62
C PHE A 11 -1.28 -18.80 2.00
N PRO A 12 -0.65 -18.37 3.10
CA PRO A 12 -1.12 -18.73 4.42
C PRO A 12 -2.46 -18.03 4.64
N SER A 13 -3.56 -18.72 4.34
CA SER A 13 -4.93 -18.37 4.72
C SER A 13 -5.15 -18.30 6.25
N ARG A 14 -4.08 -18.46 7.03
CA ARG A 14 -4.05 -18.39 8.49
C ARG A 14 -3.84 -17.00 9.06
N TRP A 15 -3.50 -15.97 8.28
CA TRP A 15 -3.22 -14.68 8.90
C TRP A 15 -4.46 -13.97 9.42
N TYR A 16 -5.66 -14.25 8.88
CA TYR A 16 -6.85 -13.46 9.23
C TYR A 16 -8.22 -14.18 9.11
N PRO A 17 -8.44 -15.35 9.75
CA PRO A 17 -9.74 -16.04 9.69
C PRO A 17 -10.91 -15.25 10.29
N ASP A 18 -10.64 -14.24 11.14
CA ASP A 18 -11.67 -13.46 11.84
C ASP A 18 -11.90 -12.04 11.27
N LEU A 19 -11.27 -11.67 10.13
CA LEU A 19 -11.40 -10.30 9.55
C LEU A 19 -12.55 -10.13 8.57
N ILE A 20 -13.14 -11.23 8.10
CA ILE A 20 -14.25 -11.17 7.17
C ILE A 20 -15.51 -11.11 7.99
N ALA A 21 -15.85 -9.89 8.44
CA ALA A 21 -17.23 -9.59 8.77
C ALA A 21 -18.08 -9.99 7.56
N GLU A 22 -19.09 -10.84 7.77
CA GLU A 22 -19.97 -11.25 6.68
C GLU A 22 -20.54 -10.00 5.99
N PRO A 23 -20.84 -10.05 4.68
CA PRO A 23 -21.39 -8.90 3.95
C PRO A 23 -22.55 -8.16 4.67
N ALA A 24 -23.37 -8.91 5.41
CA ALA A 24 -24.43 -8.37 6.25
C ALA A 24 -23.90 -7.57 7.46
N GLN A 25 -22.86 -8.06 8.13
CA GLN A 25 -22.18 -7.36 9.21
C GLN A 25 -21.52 -6.08 8.72
N GLN A 26 -20.82 -6.10 7.57
CA GLN A 26 -20.23 -4.89 6.98
C GLN A 26 -21.30 -3.85 6.62
N THR A 27 -22.45 -4.29 6.11
CA THR A 27 -23.60 -3.42 5.83
C THR A 27 -24.16 -2.82 7.13
N ALA A 28 -24.28 -3.61 8.19
CA ALA A 28 -24.73 -3.14 9.50
C ALA A 28 -23.73 -2.13 10.10
N SER A 29 -22.43 -2.39 10.04
CA SER A 29 -21.36 -1.48 10.46
C SER A 29 -21.39 -0.18 9.68
N LEU A 30 -21.67 -0.21 8.36
CA LEU A 30 -21.82 1.00 7.56
C LEU A 30 -23.02 1.85 8.00
N ILE A 31 -24.18 1.23 8.25
CA ILE A 31 -25.41 1.94 8.65
C ILE A 31 -25.28 2.53 10.06
N THR A 32 -24.59 1.81 10.95
CA THR A 32 -24.52 2.15 12.38
C THR A 32 -23.23 2.87 12.78
N GLY A 33 -22.20 2.86 11.95
CA GLY A 33 -20.86 3.32 12.34
C GLY A 33 -20.22 2.49 13.46
N LEU A 34 -20.77 1.32 13.78
CA LEU A 34 -20.25 0.42 14.81
C LEU A 34 -19.17 -0.50 14.24
N GLN A 35 -18.27 -0.98 15.10
CA GLN A 35 -17.18 -1.90 14.77
C GLN A 35 -16.04 -1.31 13.93
N LEU A 36 -15.98 0.02 13.78
CA LEU A 36 -14.87 0.68 13.10
C LEU A 36 -13.52 0.38 13.78
N GLU A 37 -13.52 0.17 15.10
CA GLU A 37 -12.35 -0.24 15.87
C GLU A 37 -11.78 -1.60 15.42
N GLY A 38 -12.64 -2.52 14.98
CA GLY A 38 -12.21 -3.83 14.46
C GLY A 38 -11.44 -3.72 13.14
N THR A 39 -11.72 -2.67 12.36
CA THR A 39 -11.04 -2.38 11.09
C THR A 39 -9.78 -1.53 11.29
N PHE A 40 -9.90 -0.43 12.04
CA PHE A 40 -8.87 0.61 12.08
C PHE A 40 -7.92 0.52 13.29
N ALA A 41 -8.36 -0.10 14.39
CA ALA A 41 -7.63 -0.12 15.66
C ALA A 41 -7.71 -1.49 16.34
N ARG A 42 -7.62 -2.58 15.56
CA ARG A 42 -7.89 -3.94 16.04
C ARG A 42 -7.14 -4.32 17.32
N TYR A 43 -5.87 -3.93 17.42
CA TYR A 43 -5.01 -4.23 18.57
C TYR A 43 -5.05 -3.16 19.68
N GLN A 44 -5.77 -2.06 19.44
CA GLN A 44 -5.87 -0.87 20.29
C GLN A 44 -7.34 -0.41 20.42
N ALA A 45 -8.29 -1.36 20.34
CA ALA A 45 -9.71 -1.04 20.26
C ALA A 45 -10.20 -0.28 21.50
N VAL A 46 -9.61 -0.57 22.68
CA VAL A 46 -9.89 0.14 23.93
C VAL A 46 -9.47 1.60 23.83
N ASP A 47 -8.24 1.87 23.38
CA ASP A 47 -7.71 3.23 23.23
C ASP A 47 -8.49 4.01 22.17
N PHE A 48 -8.89 3.33 21.09
CA PHE A 48 -9.75 3.90 20.05
C PHE A 48 -11.11 4.29 20.59
N LEU A 49 -11.81 3.39 21.29
CA LEU A 49 -13.14 3.65 21.83
C LEU A 49 -13.11 4.68 22.98
N ALA A 50 -11.97 4.86 23.65
CA ALA A 50 -11.78 5.93 24.63
C ALA A 50 -11.79 7.32 23.98
N GLN A 51 -11.35 7.44 22.71
CA GLN A 51 -11.33 8.71 21.97
C GLN A 51 -12.54 8.87 21.04
N VAL A 52 -13.04 7.76 20.49
CA VAL A 52 -14.16 7.70 19.54
C VAL A 52 -15.37 7.16 20.27
N SER A 53 -16.09 8.05 20.96
CA SER A 53 -17.33 7.66 21.63
C SER A 53 -18.38 7.24 20.60
N GLN A 54 -18.77 5.96 20.61
CA GLN A 54 -19.84 5.44 19.76
C GLN A 54 -21.12 5.29 20.61
N PRO A 55 -22.10 6.22 20.53
CA PRO A 55 -23.37 6.06 21.24
C PRO A 55 -24.23 5.00 20.53
N ALA A 56 -23.89 3.72 20.68
CA ALA A 56 -24.46 2.62 19.90
C ALA A 56 -26.00 2.59 19.90
N LEU A 57 -26.62 2.97 21.02
CA LEU A 57 -28.07 3.10 21.13
C LEU A 57 -28.64 4.14 20.16
N LEU A 58 -28.00 5.29 20.02
CA LEU A 58 -28.41 6.36 19.11
C LEU A 58 -28.35 5.91 17.65
N TRP A 59 -27.26 5.22 17.29
CA TRP A 59 -27.03 4.66 15.96
C TRP A 59 -27.99 3.53 15.60
N SER A 60 -28.39 2.74 16.60
CA SER A 60 -29.33 1.63 16.42
C SER A 60 -30.74 2.12 16.05
N VAL A 61 -31.11 3.35 16.45
CA VAL A 61 -32.39 3.95 16.07
C VAL A 61 -32.48 4.18 14.55
N SER A 62 -31.36 4.48 13.88
CA SER A 62 -31.32 4.58 12.42
C SER A 62 -31.68 3.27 11.74
N VAL A 63 -31.21 2.13 12.27
CA VAL A 63 -31.57 0.80 11.76
C VAL A 63 -33.06 0.54 11.92
N ILE A 64 -33.64 0.90 13.07
CA ILE A 64 -35.09 0.75 13.31
C ILE A 64 -35.89 1.56 12.29
N PHE A 65 -35.53 2.84 12.06
CA PHE A 65 -36.22 3.65 11.06
C PHE A 65 -36.00 3.15 9.64
N MET A 66 -34.82 2.63 9.30
CA MET A 66 -34.56 2.00 8.01
C MET A 66 -35.50 0.79 7.79
N LEU A 67 -35.64 -0.09 8.79
CA LEU A 67 -36.54 -1.25 8.73
C LEU A 67 -38.01 -0.83 8.61
N LEU A 68 -38.45 0.16 9.39
CA LEU A 68 -39.79 0.72 9.28
C LEU A 68 -40.03 1.33 7.90
N GLY A 69 -39.03 2.01 7.34
CA GLY A 69 -39.10 2.58 6.00
C GLY A 69 -39.18 1.52 4.93
N PHE A 70 -38.41 0.44 5.07
CA PHE A 70 -38.49 -0.72 4.18
C PHE A 70 -39.88 -1.36 4.20
N ILE A 71 -40.46 -1.59 5.39
CA ILE A 71 -41.82 -2.12 5.54
C ILE A 71 -42.84 -1.16 4.92
N ALA A 72 -42.75 0.14 5.23
CA ALA A 72 -43.67 1.14 4.71
C ALA A 72 -43.59 1.29 3.19
N LEU A 73 -42.38 1.22 2.63
CA LEU A 73 -42.11 1.22 1.19
C LEU A 73 -42.87 0.08 0.51
N TRP A 74 -42.70 -1.16 0.99
CA TRP A 74 -43.36 -2.33 0.41
C TRP A 74 -44.89 -2.36 0.63
N TRP A 75 -45.37 -1.70 1.68
CA TRP A 75 -46.81 -1.66 1.97
C TRP A 75 -47.55 -0.57 1.18
N LYS A 76 -46.93 0.59 0.98
CA LYS A 76 -47.63 1.80 0.49
C LYS A 76 -47.13 2.33 -0.85
N ALA A 77 -45.90 2.01 -1.27
CA ALA A 77 -45.35 2.53 -2.50
C ALA A 77 -45.72 1.65 -3.72
N PRO A 78 -45.67 2.22 -4.94
CA PRO A 78 -45.77 1.44 -6.16
C PRO A 78 -44.67 0.35 -6.22
N ARG A 79 -45.03 -0.85 -6.67
CA ARG A 79 -44.13 -2.01 -6.70
C ARG A 79 -42.79 -1.73 -7.38
N HIS A 80 -42.79 -1.00 -8.50
CA HIS A 80 -41.56 -0.69 -9.23
C HIS A 80 -40.58 0.16 -8.40
N LEU A 81 -41.08 1.11 -7.60
CA LEU A 81 -40.26 1.96 -6.75
C LEU A 81 -39.73 1.17 -5.53
N ALA A 82 -40.57 0.30 -4.96
CA ALA A 82 -40.16 -0.60 -3.88
C ALA A 82 -39.03 -1.53 -4.34
N VAL A 83 -39.16 -2.14 -5.52
CA VAL A 83 -38.13 -3.00 -6.13
C VAL A 83 -36.84 -2.20 -6.39
N MET A 84 -36.94 -1.05 -7.05
CA MET A 84 -35.79 -0.20 -7.39
C MET A 84 -35.00 0.20 -6.13
N LEU A 85 -35.66 0.73 -5.10
CA LEU A 85 -34.98 1.20 -3.89
C LEU A 85 -34.43 0.03 -3.05
N THR A 86 -35.12 -1.11 -3.03
CA THR A 86 -34.61 -2.33 -2.39
C THR A 86 -33.35 -2.84 -3.09
N LEU A 87 -33.37 -2.91 -4.42
CA LEU A 87 -32.19 -3.28 -5.20
C LEU A 87 -31.06 -2.29 -4.95
N TRP A 88 -31.30 -0.98 -5.00
CA TRP A 88 -30.25 -0.01 -4.74
C TRP A 88 -29.63 -0.15 -3.33
N ALA A 89 -30.46 -0.36 -2.31
CA ALA A 89 -29.98 -0.56 -0.95
C ALA A 89 -29.11 -1.82 -0.78
N PHE A 90 -29.45 -2.92 -1.46
CA PHE A 90 -28.85 -4.24 -1.19
C PHE A 90 -28.04 -4.84 -2.33
N ILE A 91 -27.97 -4.21 -3.51
CA ILE A 91 -27.26 -4.75 -4.68
C ILE A 91 -25.78 -4.92 -4.41
N THR A 92 -25.14 -4.01 -3.69
CA THR A 92 -23.73 -4.14 -3.36
C THR A 92 -23.51 -5.33 -2.44
N MET A 93 -24.33 -5.48 -1.39
CA MET A 93 -24.26 -6.64 -0.50
C MET A 93 -24.44 -7.94 -1.28
N LEU A 94 -25.44 -7.99 -2.17
CA LEU A 94 -25.67 -9.15 -3.02
C LEU A 94 -24.49 -9.44 -3.96
N ALA A 95 -23.96 -8.43 -4.63
CA ALA A 95 -22.87 -8.57 -5.59
C ALA A 95 -21.59 -9.03 -4.89
N VAL A 96 -21.21 -8.41 -3.77
CA VAL A 96 -20.06 -8.78 -2.96
C VAL A 96 -20.20 -10.22 -2.43
N THR A 97 -21.38 -10.57 -1.91
CA THR A 97 -21.65 -11.95 -1.44
C THR A 97 -21.51 -12.96 -2.58
N LEU A 98 -22.04 -12.63 -3.76
CA LEU A 98 -21.94 -13.50 -4.94
C LEU A 98 -20.49 -13.67 -5.40
N ILE A 99 -19.72 -12.57 -5.46
CA ILE A 99 -18.31 -12.61 -5.83
C ILE A 99 -17.52 -13.41 -4.81
N GLU A 100 -17.77 -13.24 -3.50
CA GLU A 100 -17.08 -14.00 -2.46
C GLU A 100 -17.36 -15.51 -2.58
N VAL A 101 -18.62 -15.90 -2.81
CA VAL A 101 -19.01 -17.30 -3.01
C VAL A 101 -18.37 -17.90 -4.27
N LEU A 102 -18.34 -17.14 -5.38
CA LEU A 102 -17.71 -17.56 -6.64
C LEU A 102 -16.17 -17.56 -6.58
N GLY A 103 -15.58 -16.64 -5.81
CA GLY A 103 -14.14 -16.56 -5.60
C GLY A 103 -13.63 -17.77 -4.82
N LYS A 104 -14.35 -18.18 -3.76
CA LYS A 104 -14.07 -19.38 -2.99
C LYS A 104 -14.05 -20.65 -3.86
N THR A 105 -14.89 -20.74 -4.89
CA THR A 105 -14.91 -21.90 -5.79
C THR A 105 -13.86 -21.86 -6.89
N THR A 106 -13.36 -20.68 -7.26
CA THR A 106 -12.41 -20.48 -8.38
C THR A 106 -10.97 -20.24 -7.96
N SER A 107 -10.66 -20.28 -6.65
CA SER A 107 -9.35 -19.90 -6.08
C SER A 107 -8.95 -18.44 -6.38
N ILE A 108 -9.90 -17.60 -6.79
CA ILE A 108 -9.71 -16.16 -6.92
C ILE A 108 -9.96 -15.56 -5.54
N TRP A 109 -8.92 -15.01 -4.93
CA TRP A 109 -9.05 -14.28 -3.66
C TRP A 109 -9.84 -13.00 -3.88
N PHE A 110 -10.94 -12.86 -3.15
CA PHE A 110 -11.72 -11.63 -3.08
C PHE A 110 -11.97 -11.26 -1.62
N GLU A 111 -11.45 -10.12 -1.22
CA GLU A 111 -11.67 -9.55 0.11
C GLU A 111 -12.80 -8.53 0.03
N SER A 112 -13.79 -8.66 0.91
CA SER A 112 -14.88 -7.69 1.03
C SER A 112 -14.43 -6.49 1.85
N TRP A 113 -14.50 -5.30 1.27
CA TRP A 113 -14.14 -4.05 1.94
C TRP A 113 -15.36 -3.18 2.22
N THR A 114 -15.38 -2.53 3.38
CA THR A 114 -16.48 -1.63 3.77
C THR A 114 -16.73 -0.52 2.75
N HIS A 115 -15.68 -0.02 2.07
CA HIS A 115 -15.83 1.03 1.06
C HIS A 115 -16.59 0.58 -0.19
N TYR A 116 -16.71 -0.73 -0.46
CA TYR A 116 -17.54 -1.23 -1.55
C TYR A 116 -19.03 -0.89 -1.35
N TYR A 117 -19.46 -0.69 -0.11
CA TYR A 117 -20.87 -0.44 0.24
C TYR A 117 -21.26 1.05 0.21
N ILE A 118 -20.30 1.95 -0.08
CA ILE A 118 -20.56 3.40 -0.23
C ILE A 118 -21.74 3.70 -1.18
N PRO A 119 -21.91 3.03 -2.34
CA PRO A 119 -23.03 3.29 -3.25
C PRO A 119 -24.42 3.02 -2.64
N SER A 120 -24.52 2.22 -1.57
CA SER A 120 -25.78 1.89 -0.90
C SER A 120 -26.20 2.93 0.16
N ILE A 121 -25.28 3.79 0.60
CA ILE A 121 -25.54 4.80 1.65
C ILE A 121 -26.78 5.65 1.35
N PRO A 122 -26.94 6.25 0.14
CA PRO A 122 -28.07 7.14 -0.09
C PRO A 122 -29.42 6.39 -0.08
N ALA A 123 -29.46 5.13 -0.50
CA ALA A 123 -30.65 4.30 -0.43
C ALA A 123 -31.06 4.02 1.03
N PHE A 124 -30.10 3.73 1.91
CA PHE A 124 -30.37 3.57 3.34
C PHE A 124 -30.87 4.87 3.97
N CYS A 125 -30.29 6.02 3.63
CA CYS A 125 -30.78 7.33 4.09
C CYS A 125 -32.24 7.58 3.65
N LEU A 126 -32.60 7.23 2.41
CA LEU A 126 -33.97 7.33 1.93
C LEU A 126 -34.92 6.42 2.70
N LEU A 127 -34.53 5.16 2.96
CA LEU A 127 -35.32 4.24 3.78
C LEU A 127 -35.55 4.79 5.19
N ILE A 128 -34.51 5.34 5.83
CA ILE A 128 -34.64 6.00 7.14
C ILE A 128 -35.69 7.12 7.08
N GLY A 129 -35.61 7.99 6.06
CA GLY A 129 -36.58 9.08 5.86
C GLY A 129 -38.01 8.60 5.66
N ILE A 130 -38.21 7.52 4.89
CA ILE A 130 -39.52 6.88 4.70
C ILE A 130 -40.05 6.34 6.03
N GLY A 131 -39.20 5.72 6.84
CA GLY A 131 -39.58 5.19 8.15
C GLY A 131 -40.02 6.28 9.12
N VAL A 132 -39.27 7.38 9.18
CA VAL A 132 -39.64 8.56 9.97
C VAL A 132 -41.00 9.12 9.53
N ALA A 133 -41.22 9.24 8.22
CA ALA A 133 -42.50 9.72 7.68
C ALA A 133 -43.67 8.77 7.97
N ALA A 134 -43.42 7.45 7.94
CA ALA A 134 -44.44 6.45 8.25
C ALA A 134 -44.92 6.54 9.71
N VAL A 135 -43.99 6.76 10.65
CA VAL A 135 -44.32 6.95 12.07
C VAL A 135 -45.19 8.20 12.28
N GLY A 136 -44.84 9.32 11.65
CA GLY A 136 -45.63 10.55 11.75
C GLY A 136 -47.08 10.35 11.25
N ARG A 137 -47.25 9.65 10.12
CA ARG A 137 -48.58 9.44 9.52
C ARG A 137 -49.50 8.52 10.32
N TRP A 138 -49.00 7.77 11.30
CA TRP A 138 -49.83 6.86 12.09
C TRP A 138 -50.83 7.61 13.01
N ARG A 139 -50.53 8.86 13.40
CA ARG A 139 -51.43 9.71 14.20
C ARG A 139 -51.47 11.14 13.64
N PRO A 140 -52.46 11.49 12.78
CA PRO A 140 -52.50 12.75 12.04
C PRO A 140 -52.84 14.00 12.87
N GLN A 141 -52.70 13.95 14.20
CA GLN A 141 -52.89 15.14 15.03
C GLN A 141 -51.69 16.09 14.83
N ALA A 142 -51.96 17.35 14.50
CA ALA A 142 -50.92 18.35 14.21
C ALA A 142 -49.87 18.49 15.34
N THR A 143 -50.29 18.34 16.59
CA THR A 143 -49.39 18.35 17.77
C THR A 143 -48.47 17.13 17.81
N VAL A 144 -48.97 15.95 17.45
CA VAL A 144 -48.18 14.71 17.37
C VAL A 144 -47.18 14.79 16.23
N MET A 145 -47.57 15.35 15.08
CA MET A 145 -46.65 15.57 13.96
C MET A 145 -45.51 16.52 14.33
N LYS A 146 -45.81 17.65 14.99
CA LYS A 146 -44.77 18.59 15.47
C LYS A 146 -43.82 17.93 16.48
N ALA A 147 -44.36 17.11 17.38
CA ALA A 147 -43.56 16.37 18.34
C ALA A 147 -42.67 15.31 17.67
N VAL A 148 -43.21 14.54 16.71
CA VAL A 148 -42.46 13.53 15.94
C VAL A 148 -41.35 14.19 15.12
N PHE A 149 -41.65 15.27 14.39
CA PHE A 149 -40.64 16.02 13.64
C PHE A 149 -39.60 16.69 14.54
N GLY A 150 -40.00 17.21 15.70
CA GLY A 150 -39.07 17.77 16.68
C GLY A 150 -38.15 16.70 17.27
N LEU A 151 -38.68 15.53 17.62
CA LEU A 151 -37.92 14.39 18.11
C LEU A 151 -36.99 13.82 17.04
N THR A 152 -37.46 13.65 15.81
CA THR A 152 -36.64 13.11 14.72
C THR A 152 -35.59 14.10 14.24
N GLY A 153 -35.93 15.40 14.20
CA GLY A 153 -34.97 16.48 13.96
C GLY A 153 -33.91 16.56 15.06
N GLY A 154 -34.32 16.46 16.33
CA GLY A 154 -33.41 16.40 17.47
C GLY A 154 -32.52 15.16 17.45
N LEU A 155 -33.07 13.99 17.09
CA LEU A 155 -32.30 12.76 16.90
C LEU A 155 -31.31 12.88 15.74
N ALA A 156 -31.73 13.41 14.59
CA ALA A 156 -30.85 13.62 13.45
C ALA A 156 -29.71 14.59 13.79
N ALA A 157 -30.00 15.66 14.53
CA ALA A 157 -28.99 16.58 15.06
C ALA A 157 -28.04 15.86 16.03
N ALA A 158 -28.54 15.02 16.94
CA ALA A 158 -27.71 14.24 17.83
C ALA A 158 -26.82 13.22 17.08
N ILE A 159 -27.35 12.57 16.05
CA ILE A 159 -26.59 11.67 15.15
C ILE A 159 -25.47 12.44 14.46
N PHE A 160 -25.79 13.59 13.87
CA PHE A 160 -24.82 14.44 13.19
C PHE A 160 -23.72 14.94 14.14
N ILE A 161 -24.09 15.44 15.32
CA ILE A 161 -23.13 15.86 16.36
C ILE A 161 -22.27 14.67 16.79
N SER A 162 -22.87 13.49 16.99
CA SER A 162 -22.11 12.31 17.38
C SER A 162 -21.13 11.85 16.28
N GLN A 163 -21.48 11.97 14.99
CA GLN A 163 -20.55 11.73 13.88
C GLN A 163 -19.42 12.73 13.89
N PHE A 164 -19.73 14.02 14.02
CA PHE A 164 -18.72 15.05 14.07
C PHE A 164 -17.73 14.80 15.22
N MET A 165 -18.25 14.47 16.41
CA MET A 165 -17.42 14.12 17.56
C MET A 165 -16.62 12.84 17.34
N ALA A 166 -17.19 11.82 16.69
CA ALA A 166 -16.48 10.60 16.34
C ALA A 166 -15.34 10.86 15.34
N VAL A 167 -15.53 11.74 14.35
CA VAL A 167 -14.48 12.17 13.42
C VAL A 167 -13.39 12.94 14.15
N VAL A 168 -13.74 13.88 15.04
CA VAL A 168 -12.76 14.60 15.86
C VAL A 168 -11.99 13.63 16.76
N GLY A 169 -12.66 12.66 17.37
CA GLY A 169 -12.05 11.60 18.16
C GLY A 169 -11.11 10.73 17.34
N LEU A 170 -11.51 10.37 16.12
CA LEU A 170 -10.70 9.58 15.19
C LEU A 170 -9.44 10.35 14.80
N LEU A 171 -9.58 11.64 14.47
CA LEU A 171 -8.44 12.49 14.12
C LEU A 171 -7.47 12.60 15.29
N ARG A 172 -7.96 12.83 16.53
CA ARG A 172 -7.11 12.83 17.73
C ARG A 172 -6.44 11.49 17.98
N TYR A 173 -7.14 10.39 17.73
CA TYR A 173 -6.59 9.06 17.91
C TYR A 173 -5.42 8.83 16.95
N VAL A 174 -5.64 9.09 15.65
CA VAL A 174 -4.62 8.99 14.60
C VAL A 174 -3.45 9.96 14.86
N ASP A 175 -3.72 11.11 15.48
CA ASP A 175 -2.72 12.12 15.83
C ASP A 175 -1.82 11.73 17.02
N THR A 176 -2.31 10.86 17.91
CA THR A 176 -1.64 10.54 19.19
C THR A 176 -1.18 9.10 19.35
N HIS A 177 -1.66 8.16 18.53
CA HIS A 177 -1.35 6.73 18.64
C HIS A 177 -0.69 6.19 17.36
N VAL A 178 0.38 5.40 17.54
CA VAL A 178 0.93 4.58 16.45
C VAL A 178 -0.11 3.54 16.04
N THR A 179 -0.56 3.62 14.80
CA THR A 179 -1.43 2.60 14.21
C THR A 179 -0.51 1.56 13.53
N THR A 180 -0.40 0.35 14.08
CA THR A 180 0.56 -0.68 13.59
C THR A 180 -0.09 -1.87 12.87
N SER A 181 -1.41 -1.83 12.63
CA SER A 181 -2.14 -2.91 11.94
C SER A 181 -1.87 -2.91 10.43
N GLY A 182 -2.17 -4.02 9.74
CA GLY A 182 -2.12 -4.09 8.27
C GLY A 182 -2.99 -3.05 7.54
N PHE A 183 -3.88 -2.36 8.27
CA PHE A 183 -4.77 -1.28 7.81
C PHE A 183 -4.62 -0.03 8.67
N SER A 184 -3.39 0.44 8.85
CA SER A 184 -3.09 1.60 9.67
C SER A 184 -3.15 2.91 8.88
N PHE A 185 -3.41 4.02 9.58
CA PHE A 185 -3.43 5.37 9.01
C PHE A 185 -2.03 5.95 8.74
N GLY A 186 -0.97 5.24 9.15
CA GLY A 186 0.40 5.72 9.06
C GLY A 186 0.67 6.93 9.95
N THR A 187 1.81 7.57 9.72
CA THR A 187 2.19 8.81 10.38
C THR A 187 1.39 9.99 9.80
N PRO A 188 0.69 10.79 10.62
CA PRO A 188 -0.08 11.94 10.14
C PRO A 188 0.77 12.94 9.34
N LEU A 189 0.16 13.54 8.31
CA LEU A 189 0.84 14.45 7.39
C LEU A 189 1.63 15.56 8.10
N HIS A 190 1.09 16.17 9.16
CA HIS A 190 1.75 17.31 9.81
C HIS A 190 3.10 16.92 10.44
N TYR A 191 3.27 15.70 10.97
CA TYR A 191 4.59 15.20 11.39
C TYR A 191 5.54 14.99 10.21
N LEU A 192 5.03 14.55 9.05
CA LEU A 192 5.81 14.39 7.84
C LEU A 192 6.25 15.72 7.23
N LEU A 193 5.53 16.82 7.51
CA LEU A 193 5.93 18.16 7.10
C LEU A 193 7.22 18.61 7.79
N ASP A 194 7.42 18.24 9.06
CA ASP A 194 8.68 18.54 9.77
C ASP A 194 9.87 17.78 9.15
N VAL A 195 9.64 16.53 8.72
CA VAL A 195 10.64 15.74 7.98
C VAL A 195 10.94 16.37 6.63
N ARG A 196 9.91 16.78 5.89
CA ARG A 196 10.05 17.51 4.61
C ARG A 196 10.87 18.78 4.81
N ASP A 197 10.61 19.53 5.88
CA ASP A 197 11.29 20.79 6.18
C ASP A 197 12.76 20.57 6.54
N ALA A 198 13.08 19.51 7.29
CA ALA A 198 14.46 19.09 7.53
C ALA A 198 15.20 18.70 6.23
N LEU A 199 14.48 18.15 5.26
CA LEU A 199 15.00 17.78 3.94
C LEU A 199 15.15 18.96 2.96
N GLN A 200 14.64 20.15 3.29
CA GLN A 200 14.60 21.26 2.33
C GLN A 200 15.97 21.75 1.86
N SER A 201 17.01 21.53 2.66
CA SER A 201 18.38 21.92 2.35
C SER A 201 19.10 20.97 1.37
N TYR A 202 18.50 19.83 1.02
CA TYR A 202 19.11 18.81 0.17
C TYR A 202 18.45 18.75 -1.20
N GLN A 203 19.27 18.64 -2.24
CA GLN A 203 18.83 18.39 -3.62
C GLN A 203 18.71 16.88 -3.91
N ASP A 204 19.60 16.10 -3.33
CA ASP A 204 19.64 14.65 -3.46
C ASP A 204 19.17 13.99 -2.16
N ILE A 205 18.15 13.16 -2.26
CA ILE A 205 17.53 12.49 -1.12
C ILE A 205 17.43 11.01 -1.43
N VAL A 206 17.94 10.19 -0.52
CA VAL A 206 17.77 8.73 -0.53
C VAL A 206 16.79 8.38 0.58
N ILE A 207 15.67 7.79 0.24
CA ILE A 207 14.70 7.29 1.21
C ILE A 207 15.07 5.84 1.45
N VAL A 208 15.77 5.63 2.54
CA VAL A 208 16.08 4.31 3.03
C VAL A 208 14.89 3.94 3.89
N ASN A 209 14.15 2.92 3.49
CA ASN A 209 13.16 2.29 4.36
C ASN A 209 11.93 3.18 4.63
N GLY A 210 10.98 3.21 3.69
CA GLY A 210 9.57 3.43 4.01
C GLY A 210 9.02 2.27 4.82
N ASP A 211 7.80 2.40 5.30
CA ASP A 211 7.11 1.56 6.29
C ASP A 211 6.93 0.06 5.95
N GLY A 212 7.66 -0.48 4.96
CA GLY A 212 7.72 -1.90 4.61
C GLY A 212 6.37 -2.45 4.15
N ARG A 213 5.41 -1.57 3.85
CA ARG A 213 4.10 -1.98 3.38
C ARG A 213 4.15 -2.06 1.86
N ASP A 214 3.87 -3.25 1.33
CA ASP A 214 3.61 -3.53 -0.08
C ASP A 214 2.35 -2.82 -0.62
N LEU A 215 1.87 -1.76 0.06
CA LEU A 215 0.74 -0.99 -0.39
C LEU A 215 1.26 0.11 -1.34
N PRO A 216 0.64 0.31 -2.51
CA PRO A 216 1.00 1.38 -3.44
C PRO A 216 0.93 2.81 -2.85
N ASP A 217 0.40 2.95 -1.64
CA ASP A 217 0.18 4.22 -0.95
C ASP A 217 1.26 4.57 0.09
N THR A 218 2.27 3.72 0.30
CA THR A 218 3.13 3.82 1.47
C THR A 218 4.62 3.92 1.11
N GLY A 219 5.20 5.11 1.31
CA GLY A 219 6.61 5.42 1.02
C GLY A 219 6.79 6.29 -0.23
N ALA A 220 7.06 5.67 -1.37
CA ALA A 220 7.51 6.36 -2.60
C ALA A 220 6.53 7.43 -3.09
N VAL A 221 5.24 7.12 -3.12
CA VAL A 221 4.20 8.05 -3.60
C VAL A 221 4.07 9.26 -2.66
N ILE A 222 4.11 9.03 -1.34
CA ILE A 222 4.02 10.08 -0.33
C ILE A 222 5.21 11.03 -0.48
N TRP A 223 6.44 10.51 -0.47
CA TRP A 223 7.62 11.37 -0.48
C TRP A 223 7.83 12.08 -1.80
N GLN A 224 7.52 11.43 -2.93
CA GLN A 224 7.53 12.11 -4.23
C GLN A 224 6.54 13.25 -4.28
N SER A 225 5.37 13.10 -3.65
CA SER A 225 4.36 14.16 -3.58
C SER A 225 4.78 15.27 -2.61
N LEU A 226 5.32 14.92 -1.44
CA LEU A 226 5.75 15.87 -0.42
C LEU A 226 7.00 16.68 -0.83
N LEU A 227 7.86 16.10 -1.66
CA LEU A 227 9.12 16.68 -2.10
C LEU A 227 9.11 17.03 -3.60
N HIS A 228 7.92 17.17 -4.20
CA HIS A 228 7.71 17.31 -5.65
C HIS A 228 8.38 18.54 -6.31
N ASP A 229 8.97 19.47 -5.55
CA ASP A 229 9.56 20.68 -6.12
C ASP A 229 10.70 20.39 -7.12
N ASN A 230 10.61 21.09 -8.26
CA ASN A 230 11.20 20.82 -9.59
C ASN A 230 12.73 20.85 -9.74
N GLY A 231 13.47 20.23 -8.82
CA GLY A 231 14.92 20.07 -8.97
C GLY A 231 15.53 18.95 -8.13
N ARG A 232 14.73 18.29 -7.29
CA ARG A 232 15.24 17.27 -6.36
C ARG A 232 15.26 15.89 -6.98
N CYS A 233 16.33 15.19 -6.69
CA CYS A 233 16.55 13.81 -7.06
C CYS A 233 16.21 12.91 -5.87
N ILE A 234 15.02 12.30 -5.91
CA ILE A 234 14.48 11.46 -4.84
C ILE A 234 14.63 10.01 -5.25
N ARG A 235 15.28 9.23 -4.38
CA ARG A 235 15.64 7.84 -4.64
C ARG A 235 15.02 6.97 -3.56
N ASP A 236 13.92 6.31 -3.91
CA ASP A 236 13.23 5.44 -2.96
C ASP A 236 13.74 4.00 -3.04
N LEU A 237 14.29 3.50 -1.93
CA LEU A 237 14.76 2.11 -1.78
C LEU A 237 13.79 1.24 -0.99
N THR A 238 12.62 1.73 -0.59
CA THR A 238 11.61 1.05 0.24
C THR A 238 11.17 -0.28 -0.37
N LEU A 239 11.01 -0.34 -1.69
CA LEU A 239 10.58 -1.54 -2.41
C LEU A 239 11.74 -2.42 -2.87
N LEU A 240 12.99 -2.05 -2.55
CA LEU A 240 14.20 -2.78 -2.95
C LEU A 240 15.07 -3.15 -1.74
N ASN A 241 14.89 -4.37 -1.23
CA ASN A 241 15.70 -4.90 -0.13
C ASN A 241 17.13 -5.31 -0.57
N ASN A 242 17.39 -5.30 -1.88
CA ASN A 242 18.59 -5.85 -2.47
C ASN A 242 19.33 -4.87 -3.38
N ALA A 243 19.21 -3.57 -3.12
CA ALA A 243 19.92 -2.54 -3.84
C ALA A 243 20.37 -1.38 -2.95
N ALA A 244 21.41 -0.69 -3.39
CA ALA A 244 21.89 0.56 -2.84
C ALA A 244 22.20 1.52 -3.99
N VAL A 245 21.83 2.78 -3.83
CA VAL A 245 22.11 3.86 -4.77
C VAL A 245 23.11 4.85 -4.18
N PHE A 246 24.03 5.32 -5.00
CA PHE A 246 25.10 6.23 -4.64
C PHE A 246 24.96 7.50 -5.51
N PRO A 247 24.37 8.58 -4.96
CA PRO A 247 24.35 9.88 -5.61
C PRO A 247 25.77 10.40 -5.86
N GLN A 248 25.96 11.14 -6.96
CA GLN A 248 27.27 11.74 -7.31
C GLN A 248 27.69 12.89 -6.39
N GLY A 249 26.73 13.51 -5.69
CA GLY A 249 26.97 14.68 -4.84
C GLY A 249 26.55 14.47 -3.39
N SER A 250 26.55 15.57 -2.64
CA SER A 250 26.01 15.58 -1.27
C SER A 250 24.53 15.22 -1.27
N PHE A 251 24.14 14.29 -0.40
CA PHE A 251 22.76 13.85 -0.29
C PHE A 251 22.37 13.65 1.17
N ALA A 252 21.08 13.50 1.42
CA ALA A 252 20.59 13.04 2.72
C ALA A 252 19.92 11.68 2.61
N ALA A 253 20.30 10.77 3.49
CA ALA A 253 19.62 9.49 3.68
C ALA A 253 18.56 9.63 4.77
N LEU A 254 17.29 9.57 4.39
CA LEU A 254 16.15 9.55 5.29
C LEU A 254 15.85 8.10 5.68
N PHE A 255 15.86 7.82 6.98
CA PHE A 255 15.39 6.59 7.58
C PHE A 255 14.06 6.85 8.28
N LEU A 256 13.01 6.17 7.84
CA LEU A 256 11.72 6.26 8.51
C LEU A 256 11.60 5.17 9.58
N PRO A 257 10.64 5.34 10.50
CA PRO A 257 10.40 4.38 11.57
C PRO A 257 9.92 3.09 10.96
N THR A 258 10.61 1.99 11.23
CA THR A 258 10.25 0.71 10.62
C THR A 258 10.03 -0.39 11.61
N GLN A 259 9.18 -1.32 11.17
CA GLN A 259 9.18 -2.64 11.75
C GLN A 259 10.56 -3.25 11.54
N SER A 260 11.13 -3.78 12.61
CA SER A 260 12.47 -4.34 12.69
C SER A 260 12.63 -5.53 11.75
N GLY A 261 13.15 -5.29 10.54
CA GLY A 261 13.61 -6.33 9.62
C GLY A 261 15.14 -6.39 9.58
N ASP A 262 15.70 -7.61 9.57
CA ASP A 262 17.15 -7.86 9.46
C ASP A 262 17.76 -7.34 8.15
N ASP A 263 16.95 -7.22 7.08
CA ASP A 263 17.35 -6.73 5.76
C ASP A 263 17.88 -5.29 5.78
N LEU A 264 17.51 -4.51 6.79
CA LEU A 264 17.94 -3.12 6.94
C LEU A 264 19.34 -2.98 7.50
N SER A 265 19.90 -4.01 8.14
CA SER A 265 21.24 -3.96 8.74
C SER A 265 22.30 -3.54 7.72
N ARG A 266 22.18 -4.02 6.48
CA ARG A 266 23.12 -3.70 5.39
C ARG A 266 22.99 -2.26 4.90
N LEU A 267 21.76 -1.77 4.66
CA LEU A 267 21.54 -0.38 4.24
C LEU A 267 21.89 0.61 5.37
N LYS A 268 21.64 0.24 6.63
CA LYS A 268 22.07 1.02 7.79
C LYS A 268 23.59 1.18 7.80
N THR A 269 24.32 0.09 7.59
CA THR A 269 25.79 0.14 7.52
C THR A 269 26.30 1.03 6.37
N ILE A 270 25.56 1.11 5.26
CA ILE A 270 25.93 1.93 4.10
C ILE A 270 25.60 3.41 4.33
N TYR A 271 24.42 3.75 4.83
CA TYR A 271 23.92 5.13 4.86
C TYR A 271 23.92 5.81 6.24
N GLN A 272 23.99 5.08 7.36
CA GLN A 272 24.05 5.67 8.70
C GLN A 272 25.47 6.12 9.05
N MET A 273 25.97 7.11 8.33
CA MET A 273 27.27 7.72 8.61
C MET A 273 27.09 9.00 9.43
N GLY A 274 27.78 9.08 10.57
CA GLY A 274 27.78 10.27 11.43
C GLY A 274 26.58 10.39 12.37
N THR A 275 26.33 11.61 12.85
CA THR A 275 25.24 11.91 13.79
C THR A 275 23.98 12.30 13.02
N PRO A 276 22.84 11.61 13.22
CA PRO A 276 21.62 11.93 12.51
C PRO A 276 20.97 13.21 13.04
N THR A 277 20.33 13.97 12.14
CA THR A 277 19.25 14.87 12.54
C THR A 277 18.01 14.04 12.82
N THR A 278 17.45 14.19 14.02
CA THR A 278 16.32 13.39 14.47
C THR A 278 15.06 14.24 14.44
N VAL A 279 14.03 13.77 13.74
CA VAL A 279 12.70 14.40 13.71
C VAL A 279 11.74 13.52 14.50
N ILE A 280 11.19 14.08 15.57
CA ILE A 280 10.23 13.38 16.43
C ILE A 280 8.90 13.29 15.68
N LEU A 281 8.34 12.08 15.66
CA LEU A 281 7.04 11.82 15.06
C LEU A 281 6.02 11.64 16.18
N ILE A 282 5.00 10.82 15.95
CA ILE A 282 3.98 10.52 16.95
C ILE A 282 4.56 9.78 18.16
N SER A 283 3.97 10.00 19.33
CA SER A 283 4.39 9.33 20.56
C SER A 283 4.31 7.80 20.42
N GLY A 284 5.41 7.11 20.74
CA GLY A 284 5.53 5.65 20.63
C GLY A 284 6.08 5.16 19.28
N GLU A 285 6.20 6.03 18.28
CA GLU A 285 6.91 5.74 17.03
C GLU A 285 8.41 6.03 17.22
N GLN A 286 9.27 5.29 16.51
CA GLN A 286 10.67 5.70 16.43
C GLN A 286 10.77 7.03 15.68
N PRO A 287 11.73 7.91 15.99
CA PRO A 287 11.85 9.14 15.22
C PRO A 287 12.39 8.86 13.82
N ALA A 288 12.05 9.74 12.87
CA ALA A 288 12.74 9.76 11.59
C ALA A 288 14.18 10.22 11.79
N GLN A 289 15.12 9.58 11.10
CA GLN A 289 16.54 9.87 11.19
C GLN A 289 17.08 10.30 9.83
N LEU A 290 17.72 11.46 9.79
CA LEU A 290 18.32 12.01 8.59
C LEU A 290 19.84 12.03 8.72
N TYR A 291 20.51 11.32 7.83
CA TYR A 291 21.98 11.28 7.76
C TYR A 291 22.45 12.07 6.54
N ALA A 292 23.17 13.17 6.79
CA ALA A 292 23.85 13.89 5.72
C ALA A 292 25.09 13.10 5.31
N SER A 293 25.26 12.91 4.00
CA SER A 293 26.41 12.21 3.46
C SER A 293 27.01 12.99 2.29
N GLN A 294 28.34 12.90 2.20
CA GLN A 294 29.12 13.37 1.07
C GLN A 294 30.04 12.21 0.67
N ASP A 295 30.21 12.00 -0.63
CA ASP A 295 31.16 11.04 -1.19
C ASP A 295 31.01 9.61 -0.66
N LEU A 296 29.77 9.11 -0.62
CA LEU A 296 29.52 7.72 -0.26
C LEU A 296 29.99 6.80 -1.39
N HIS A 297 30.83 5.81 -1.04
CA HIS A 297 31.28 4.79 -1.97
C HIS A 297 30.90 3.39 -1.47
N TRP A 298 30.83 2.45 -2.41
CA TRP A 298 30.63 1.05 -2.08
C TRP A 298 31.78 0.51 -1.24
N SER A 299 31.47 0.11 -0.01
CA SER A 299 32.40 -0.50 0.95
C SER A 299 32.23 -2.02 1.07
N GLY A 300 31.34 -2.61 0.27
CA GLY A 300 31.14 -4.05 0.24
C GLY A 300 32.17 -4.78 -0.62
N THR A 301 31.82 -5.98 -1.08
CA THR A 301 32.73 -6.82 -1.86
C THR A 301 33.25 -6.11 -3.11
N PRO A 302 34.57 -6.12 -3.38
CA PRO A 302 35.13 -5.48 -4.57
C PRO A 302 34.49 -6.00 -5.85
N LEU A 303 34.09 -5.09 -6.73
CA LEU A 303 33.49 -5.41 -8.01
C LEU A 303 34.57 -5.44 -9.09
N THR A 304 34.46 -6.41 -10.00
CA THR A 304 35.22 -6.43 -11.25
C THR A 304 34.69 -5.30 -12.14
N ASP A 305 35.57 -4.37 -12.49
CA ASP A 305 35.23 -3.26 -13.38
C ASP A 305 35.00 -3.76 -14.82
N LEU A 306 34.00 -3.18 -15.48
CA LEU A 306 33.72 -3.37 -16.89
C LEU A 306 33.86 -2.03 -17.62
N SER A 307 34.33 -2.07 -18.86
CA SER A 307 34.04 -0.97 -19.79
C SER A 307 32.51 -0.82 -19.88
N PRO A 308 31.93 0.36 -19.60
CA PRO A 308 30.47 0.50 -19.49
C PRO A 308 29.74 -0.03 -20.72
N VAL A 309 28.87 -1.02 -20.50
CA VAL A 309 28.04 -1.58 -21.57
C VAL A 309 26.68 -0.89 -21.54
N HIS A 310 26.44 -0.06 -22.55
CA HIS A 310 25.22 0.74 -22.67
C HIS A 310 24.06 -0.07 -23.25
N PHE A 311 22.93 0.00 -22.58
CA PHE A 311 21.65 -0.51 -23.04
C PHE A 311 20.89 0.58 -23.79
N THR A 312 19.93 0.18 -24.64
CA THR A 312 19.14 1.11 -25.46
C THR A 312 18.32 2.11 -24.66
N ASN A 313 18.03 1.81 -23.39
CA ASN A 313 17.33 2.71 -22.47
C ASN A 313 18.28 3.66 -21.70
N GLY A 314 19.57 3.69 -22.03
CA GLY A 314 20.55 4.59 -21.42
C GLY A 314 21.20 4.07 -20.13
N LEU A 315 20.72 2.97 -19.55
CA LEU A 315 21.43 2.29 -18.47
C LEU A 315 22.78 1.79 -18.97
N ALA A 316 23.79 1.77 -18.11
CA ALA A 316 25.07 1.16 -18.42
C ALA A 316 25.49 0.19 -17.32
N LEU A 317 25.83 -1.06 -17.67
CA LEU A 317 26.44 -1.98 -16.72
C LEU A 317 27.96 -1.71 -16.69
N SER A 318 28.49 -1.33 -15.54
CA SER A 318 29.89 -0.89 -15.37
C SER A 318 30.71 -1.79 -14.45
N GLY A 319 30.10 -2.79 -13.81
CA GLY A 319 30.85 -3.75 -13.00
C GLY A 319 29.98 -4.89 -12.48
N TYR A 320 30.63 -5.94 -12.02
CA TYR A 320 29.95 -7.10 -11.44
C TYR A 320 30.83 -7.80 -10.40
N HIS A 321 30.21 -8.59 -9.54
CA HIS A 321 30.89 -9.55 -8.69
C HIS A 321 30.01 -10.81 -8.58
N LEU A 322 30.62 -11.98 -8.68
CA LEU A 322 29.94 -13.26 -8.55
C LEU A 322 30.69 -14.11 -7.54
N ASP A 323 30.06 -14.35 -6.39
CA ASP A 323 30.57 -15.25 -5.34
C ASP A 323 29.56 -16.37 -5.10
N GLY A 324 29.90 -17.57 -5.57
CA GLY A 324 28.98 -18.71 -5.58
C GLY A 324 27.68 -18.39 -6.30
N SER A 325 26.57 -18.34 -5.55
CA SER A 325 25.25 -17.98 -6.07
C SER A 325 24.96 -16.49 -6.01
N GLN A 326 25.75 -15.66 -5.35
CA GLN A 326 25.44 -14.25 -5.17
C GLN A 326 26.03 -13.40 -6.31
N LEU A 327 25.16 -12.87 -7.17
CA LEU A 327 25.54 -11.90 -8.20
C LEU A 327 25.29 -10.49 -7.68
N THR A 328 26.30 -9.64 -7.75
CA THR A 328 26.21 -8.19 -7.54
C THR A 328 26.53 -7.48 -8.84
N LEU A 329 25.72 -6.49 -9.22
CA LEU A 329 25.88 -5.72 -10.46
C LEU A 329 25.96 -4.23 -10.13
N ARG A 330 26.82 -3.50 -10.85
CA ARG A 330 26.95 -2.05 -10.75
C ARG A 330 26.49 -1.39 -12.04
N TRP A 331 25.56 -0.47 -11.91
CA TRP A 331 24.91 0.24 -13.00
C TRP A 331 25.18 1.74 -12.89
N MET A 332 25.31 2.39 -14.04
CA MET A 332 25.21 3.84 -14.17
C MET A 332 23.81 4.18 -14.68
N LEU A 333 23.13 5.07 -13.98
CA LEU A 333 21.75 5.42 -14.28
C LEU A 333 21.65 6.61 -15.25
N PRO A 334 20.72 6.57 -16.20
CA PRO A 334 20.37 7.73 -17.02
C PRO A 334 19.46 8.69 -16.23
N ALA A 335 19.02 9.75 -16.89
CA ALA A 335 17.92 10.55 -16.36
C ALA A 335 16.64 9.72 -16.19
N LYS A 336 15.78 10.17 -15.28
CA LYS A 336 14.45 9.62 -15.02
C LYS A 336 13.70 9.27 -16.32
N SER A 337 13.09 8.09 -16.33
CA SER A 337 12.19 7.64 -17.40
C SER A 337 10.80 7.33 -16.82
N GLY A 338 9.80 7.19 -17.69
CA GLY A 338 8.45 6.71 -17.35
C GLY A 338 8.22 5.25 -17.75
N THR A 339 9.30 4.50 -17.94
CA THR A 339 9.27 3.14 -18.47
C THR A 339 10.06 2.23 -17.55
N ASP A 340 9.38 1.24 -16.97
CA ASP A 340 10.01 0.28 -16.07
C ASP A 340 10.50 -0.96 -16.79
N TYR A 341 11.52 -1.59 -16.22
CA TYR A 341 12.23 -2.71 -16.82
C TYR A 341 12.29 -3.90 -15.85
N ALA A 342 12.41 -5.09 -16.41
CA ALA A 342 12.82 -6.28 -15.70
C ALA A 342 14.28 -6.59 -16.05
N LEU A 343 15.07 -6.92 -15.03
CA LEU A 343 16.40 -7.49 -15.21
C LEU A 343 16.27 -8.98 -15.53
N VAL A 344 16.92 -9.38 -16.62
CA VAL A 344 16.94 -10.75 -17.11
C VAL A 344 18.34 -11.29 -17.04
N ILE A 345 18.47 -12.45 -16.40
CA ILE A 345 19.74 -13.17 -16.28
C ILE A 345 19.53 -14.52 -16.94
N SER A 346 20.17 -14.73 -18.08
CA SER A 346 20.13 -16.00 -18.81
C SER A 346 21.33 -16.85 -18.43
N TYR A 347 21.09 -18.09 -18.03
CA TYR A 347 22.13 -19.09 -17.79
C TYR A 347 22.52 -19.73 -19.11
N GLN A 348 23.80 -19.69 -19.48
CA GLN A 348 24.29 -20.22 -20.75
C GLN A 348 25.36 -21.31 -20.56
N SER A 349 25.28 -22.36 -21.35
CA SER A 349 26.33 -23.39 -21.48
C SER A 349 27.49 -22.90 -22.37
N ALA A 350 28.54 -23.71 -22.46
CA ALA A 350 29.75 -23.37 -23.24
C ALA A 350 29.48 -23.17 -24.74
N ASP A 351 28.45 -23.86 -25.27
CA ASP A 351 27.96 -23.73 -26.64
C ASP A 351 26.90 -22.62 -26.80
N LYS A 352 26.76 -21.75 -25.81
CA LYS A 352 25.82 -20.59 -25.77
C LYS A 352 24.34 -20.97 -25.81
N GLN A 353 23.97 -22.22 -25.51
CA GLN A 353 22.57 -22.59 -25.33
C GLN A 353 22.03 -21.96 -24.05
N VAL A 354 20.82 -21.40 -24.11
CA VAL A 354 20.13 -20.88 -22.93
C VAL A 354 19.54 -22.04 -22.14
N LEU A 355 20.07 -22.25 -20.94
CA LEU A 355 19.71 -23.32 -20.02
C LEU A 355 18.52 -22.94 -19.12
N GLY A 356 18.32 -21.64 -18.92
CA GLY A 356 17.25 -21.08 -18.10
C GLY A 356 17.40 -19.57 -17.96
N GLN A 357 16.40 -18.93 -17.37
CA GLN A 357 16.40 -17.49 -17.14
C GLN A 357 15.83 -17.16 -15.77
N LYS A 358 16.40 -16.16 -15.12
CA LYS A 358 15.82 -15.49 -13.96
C LYS A 358 15.39 -14.10 -14.37
N ARG A 359 14.14 -13.75 -14.10
CA ARG A 359 13.59 -12.40 -14.27
C ARG A 359 13.30 -11.82 -12.90
N THR A 360 13.70 -10.58 -12.69
CA THR A 360 13.38 -9.80 -11.48
C THR A 360 13.02 -8.38 -11.90
N PRO A 361 12.10 -7.70 -11.20
CA PRO A 361 11.93 -6.26 -11.38
C PRO A 361 13.28 -5.55 -11.26
N PHE A 362 13.57 -4.64 -12.19
CA PHE A 362 14.64 -3.68 -12.02
C PHE A 362 14.11 -2.48 -11.21
N TRP A 363 15.01 -1.63 -10.72
CA TRP A 363 14.61 -0.44 -9.97
C TRP A 363 13.76 0.49 -10.82
N GLU A 364 12.65 0.98 -10.26
CA GLU A 364 11.65 1.74 -10.98
C GLU A 364 12.23 3.05 -11.52
N SER A 365 11.93 3.33 -12.78
CA SER A 365 12.60 4.36 -13.58
C SER A 365 12.34 5.78 -13.11
N TYR A 366 11.28 5.97 -12.34
CA TYR A 366 10.94 7.26 -11.77
C TYR A 366 11.88 7.70 -10.64
N ASN A 367 12.66 6.76 -10.07
CA ASN A 367 13.67 7.01 -9.02
C ASN A 367 15.07 7.32 -9.59
N TRP A 368 15.26 7.19 -10.90
CA TRP A 368 16.58 7.33 -11.50
C TRP A 368 16.99 8.79 -11.58
N CYS A 369 18.21 9.06 -11.14
CA CYS A 369 18.85 10.33 -11.35
C CYS A 369 20.14 10.18 -12.15
N PRO A 370 20.41 11.16 -13.03
CA PRO A 370 21.49 11.04 -14.00
C PRO A 370 22.84 10.89 -13.30
N ASN A 371 23.64 9.95 -13.78
CA ASN A 371 24.99 9.63 -13.29
C ASN A 371 25.06 8.96 -11.91
N ASP A 372 23.92 8.66 -11.28
CA ASP A 372 23.92 7.84 -10.08
C ASP A 372 24.52 6.45 -10.35
N THR A 373 25.12 5.89 -9.32
CA THR A 373 25.52 4.48 -9.33
C THR A 373 24.50 3.66 -8.57
N LEU A 374 23.90 2.66 -9.21
CA LEU A 374 23.05 1.67 -8.57
C LEU A 374 23.83 0.37 -8.44
N ILE A 375 23.86 -0.18 -7.23
CA ILE A 375 24.40 -1.52 -6.96
C ILE A 375 23.23 -2.38 -6.51
N ASN A 376 22.92 -3.44 -7.25
CA ASN A 376 21.93 -4.43 -6.85
C ASN A 376 22.56 -5.81 -6.74
N TRP A 377 22.01 -6.64 -5.86
CA TRP A 377 22.49 -8.00 -5.63
C TRP A 377 21.35 -9.00 -5.63
N MET A 378 21.63 -10.24 -6.02
CA MET A 378 20.65 -11.31 -5.98
C MET A 378 21.29 -12.69 -5.91
N THR A 379 20.60 -13.61 -5.26
CA THR A 379 20.97 -15.02 -5.26
C THR A 379 20.48 -15.68 -6.54
N LEU A 380 21.37 -16.39 -7.22
CA LEU A 380 21.12 -17.19 -8.41
C LEU A 380 21.08 -18.67 -8.05
N ASP A 381 20.45 -19.47 -8.89
CA ASP A 381 20.51 -20.93 -8.79
C ASP A 381 20.82 -21.49 -10.19
N PRO A 382 22.06 -21.27 -10.69
CA PRO A 382 22.41 -21.65 -12.04
C PRO A 382 22.48 -23.18 -12.17
N PRO A 383 21.97 -23.78 -13.27
CA PRO A 383 22.21 -25.19 -13.57
C PRO A 383 23.71 -25.53 -13.54
N LYS A 384 24.09 -26.73 -13.10
CA LYS A 384 25.51 -27.15 -12.96
C LYS A 384 26.35 -27.04 -14.24
N VAL A 385 25.70 -27.05 -15.40
CA VAL A 385 26.34 -26.94 -16.72
C VAL A 385 26.44 -25.49 -17.22
N THR A 386 26.07 -24.51 -16.40
CA THR A 386 26.19 -23.09 -16.73
C THR A 386 27.66 -22.68 -16.70
N THR A 387 28.10 -22.05 -17.79
CA THR A 387 29.47 -21.53 -17.92
C THR A 387 29.50 -20.01 -18.07
N GLN A 388 28.36 -19.41 -18.45
CA GLN A 388 28.24 -17.97 -18.67
C GLN A 388 26.88 -17.47 -18.19
N LEU A 389 26.83 -16.24 -17.70
CA LEU A 389 25.61 -15.49 -17.45
C LEU A 389 25.47 -14.40 -18.50
N ALA A 390 24.29 -14.29 -19.12
CA ALA A 390 23.94 -13.24 -20.04
C ALA A 390 22.97 -12.26 -19.36
N ILE A 391 23.40 -11.02 -19.16
CA ILE A 391 22.61 -9.96 -18.50
C ILE A 391 21.87 -9.13 -19.56
N GLY A 392 20.55 -8.98 -19.39
CA GLY A 392 19.66 -8.26 -20.29
C GLY A 392 18.60 -7.45 -19.55
N LEU A 393 17.91 -6.56 -20.27
CA LEU A 393 16.76 -5.80 -19.78
C LEU A 393 15.55 -6.00 -20.70
N GLU A 394 14.38 -6.20 -20.13
CA GLU A 394 13.09 -6.33 -20.84
C GLU A 394 12.10 -5.27 -20.34
N LEU A 395 11.20 -4.78 -21.18
CA LEU A 395 10.13 -3.86 -20.76
C LEU A 395 9.16 -4.57 -19.80
N ARG A 396 8.79 -3.88 -18.71
CA ARG A 396 7.76 -4.33 -17.77
C ARG A 396 6.43 -3.65 -18.11
N TYR A 397 5.44 -4.42 -18.57
CA TYR A 397 4.07 -3.91 -18.78
C TYR A 397 3.14 -4.37 -17.64
N GLY A 398 2.86 -3.45 -16.73
CA GLY A 398 1.96 -3.69 -15.59
C GLY A 398 2.44 -4.80 -14.64
N ASN A 399 1.57 -5.20 -13.72
CA ASN A 399 1.96 -6.13 -12.65
C ASN A 399 2.22 -7.57 -13.11
N HIS A 400 1.84 -8.01 -14.33
CA HIS A 400 1.87 -9.45 -14.65
C HIS A 400 2.17 -9.87 -16.10
N ARG A 401 2.59 -8.99 -17.03
CA ARG A 401 2.98 -9.47 -18.38
C ARG A 401 4.22 -8.78 -18.92
N THR A 402 5.29 -9.56 -19.11
CA THR A 402 6.36 -9.22 -20.04
C THR A 402 5.92 -9.64 -21.45
N ILE A 403 6.04 -8.74 -22.41
CA ILE A 403 5.96 -9.08 -23.83
C ILE A 403 7.41 -9.32 -24.28
N PRO A 404 7.72 -10.43 -24.98
CA PRO A 404 9.00 -10.55 -25.66
C PRO A 404 9.00 -9.53 -26.80
N SER A 405 9.47 -8.32 -26.53
CA SER A 405 9.81 -7.37 -27.57
C SER A 405 11.31 -7.49 -27.85
N ASP A 406 11.67 -7.50 -29.13
CA ASP A 406 13.04 -7.30 -29.64
C ASP A 406 13.56 -5.89 -29.29
N THR A 407 13.60 -5.55 -28.00
CA THR A 407 14.09 -4.25 -27.53
C THR A 407 15.58 -4.37 -27.30
N GLY A 408 16.35 -3.85 -28.28
CA GLY A 408 17.81 -3.83 -28.37
C GLY A 408 18.56 -4.06 -27.04
N GLN A 409 18.84 -5.33 -26.77
CA GLN A 409 19.55 -5.78 -25.59
C GLN A 409 21.05 -5.75 -25.88
N ALA A 410 21.80 -4.95 -25.12
CA ALA A 410 23.19 -5.27 -24.91
C ALA A 410 23.22 -6.51 -24.01
N ILE A 411 23.89 -7.58 -24.43
CA ILE A 411 24.07 -8.78 -23.61
C ILE A 411 25.49 -8.74 -23.07
N VAL A 412 25.61 -8.65 -21.75
CA VAL A 412 26.92 -8.79 -21.08
C VAL A 412 27.11 -10.23 -20.67
N LEU A 413 28.21 -10.83 -21.14
CA LEU A 413 28.60 -12.20 -20.79
C LEU A 413 29.55 -12.17 -19.59
N ILE A 414 29.12 -12.78 -18.49
CA ILE A 414 29.93 -12.96 -17.28
C ILE A 414 30.35 -14.44 -17.22
N PRO A 415 31.66 -14.76 -17.27
CA PRO A 415 32.12 -16.13 -17.13
C PRO A 415 31.94 -16.63 -15.69
N LEU A 416 31.53 -17.89 -15.53
CA LEU A 416 31.62 -18.63 -14.27
C LEU A 416 32.97 -19.35 -14.26
N SER A 417 33.90 -18.89 -13.43
CA SER A 417 35.22 -19.50 -13.23
C SER A 417 35.17 -20.64 -12.22
#